data_AF-A0A3M2HZH0-F1
#
_entry.id   AF-A0A3M2HZH0-F1
#
_cell.length_a   1.000
_cell.length_b   1.000
_cell.length_c   1.000
_cell.angle_alpha   90.00
_cell.angle_beta   90.00
_cell.angle_gamma   90.00
#
_symmetry.space_group_name_H-M   'P 1'
#
loop_
_entity.id
_entity.type
_entity.pdbx_description
1 polymer ?
#
loop_
_entity_poly.entity_id
_entity_poly.type
_entity_poly.pdbx_seq_one_letter_code
_entity_poly.pdbx_strand_id
1 'polypeptide(L)' 'MTLQQIAELLDRSPAGIRGGLYADNETSALLAPAKIKIGRRLYFRTAVVGEALDSLGATANRAAVAG' A
#
# COMPACT_ATOMS: atom_id res chain seq x y z
N MET A 1 -11.14 -3.33 2.31
CA MET A 1 -10.85 -1.89 2.17
C MET A 1 -10.91 -1.49 0.70
N THR A 2 -11.27 -0.24 0.38
CA THR A 2 -11.30 0.30 -0.99
C THR A 2 -10.00 1.02 -1.35
N LEU A 3 -9.80 1.31 -2.64
CA LEU A 3 -8.66 2.13 -3.10
C LEU A 3 -8.65 3.54 -2.47
N GLN A 4 -9.81 4.14 -2.20
CA GLN A 4 -9.86 5.45 -1.54
C GLN A 4 -9.39 5.36 -0.09
N GLN A 5 -9.79 4.34 0.65
CA GLN A 5 -9.34 4.15 2.03
C GLN A 5 -7.82 3.93 2.11
N ILE A 6 -7.22 3.23 1.15
CA ILE A 6 -5.75 3.10 1.06
C ILE A 6 -5.09 4.44 0.76
N ALA A 7 -5.68 5.24 -0.12
CA ALA A 7 -5.18 6.57 -0.47
C ALA A 7 -5.19 7.52 0.73
N GLU A 8 -6.27 7.51 1.51
CA GLU A 8 -6.38 8.24 2.78
C GLU A 8 -5.35 7.77 3.81
N LEU A 9 -5.17 6.46 3.97
CA LEU A 9 -4.20 5.89 4.92
C LEU A 9 -2.74 6.25 4.59
N LEU A 10 -2.42 6.39 3.30
CA LEU A 10 -1.07 6.70 2.84
C LEU A 10 -0.84 8.20 2.60
N ASP A 11 -1.85 9.04 2.86
CA ASP A 11 -1.86 10.47 2.54
C ASP A 11 -1.44 10.76 1.08
N ARG A 12 -1.99 9.96 0.15
CA ARG A 12 -1.71 10.05 -1.29
C ARG A 12 -3.02 10.16 -2.05
N SER A 13 -2.95 10.69 -3.28
CA SER A 13 -4.13 10.71 -4.14
C SER A 13 -4.49 9.28 -4.62
N PRO A 14 -5.77 8.95 -4.83
CA PRO A 14 -6.17 7.66 -5.37
C PRO A 14 -5.57 7.35 -6.74
N ALA A 15 -5.34 8.38 -7.57
CA ALA A 15 -4.66 8.25 -8.85
C ALA A 15 -3.17 7.90 -8.67
N GLY A 16 -2.49 8.55 -7.72
CA GLY A 16 -1.10 8.25 -7.37
C GLY A 16 -0.93 6.82 -6.84
N ILE A 17 -1.84 6.36 -5.97
CA ILE A 17 -1.84 4.96 -5.51
C ILE A 17 -2.11 4.02 -6.68
N ARG A 18 -3.08 4.33 -7.55
CA ARG A 18 -3.38 3.48 -8.70
C ARG A 18 -2.18 3.35 -9.63
N GLY A 19 -1.49 4.45 -9.94
CA GLY A 19 -0.26 4.44 -10.72
C GLY A 19 0.86 3.67 -10.03
N GLY A 20 1.04 3.88 -8.72
CA GLY A 20 2.01 3.17 -7.90
C GLY A 20 1.79 1.66 -7.86
N LEU A 21 0.54 1.20 -7.78
CA LEU A 21 0.16 -0.23 -7.75
C LEU A 21 0.40 -1.00 -9.06
N TYR A 22 0.71 -0.29 -10.15
CA TYR A 22 1.08 -0.87 -11.44
C TYR A 22 2.54 -0.56 -11.80
N ALA A 23 3.23 0.23 -11.00
CA ALA A 23 4.65 0.48 -11.14
C ALA A 23 5.46 -0.60 -10.40
N ASP A 24 6.70 -0.79 -10.81
CA ASP A 24 7.67 -1.65 -10.13
C ASP A 24 8.35 -0.85 -9.02
N ASN A 25 7.68 -0.74 -7.88
CA ASN A 25 8.19 -0.04 -6.71
C ASN A 25 7.81 -0.77 -5.41
N GLU A 26 8.43 -0.34 -4.31
CA GLU A 26 8.25 -0.93 -2.99
C GLU A 26 6.79 -0.90 -2.52
N THR A 27 6.07 0.20 -2.76
CA THR A 27 4.64 0.32 -2.41
C THR A 27 3.78 -0.71 -3.16
N SER A 28 4.08 -0.94 -4.44
CA SER A 28 3.42 -1.96 -5.27
C SER A 28 3.68 -3.36 -4.73
N ALA A 29 4.95 -3.67 -4.43
CA ALA A 29 5.37 -4.96 -3.89
C ALA A 29 4.71 -5.28 -2.54
N LEU A 30 4.62 -4.27 -1.65
CA LEU A 30 4.01 -4.41 -0.33
C LEU A 30 2.49 -4.58 -0.38
N LEU A 31 1.81 -3.84 -1.26
CA LEU A 31 0.34 -3.89 -1.37
C LEU A 31 -0.16 -5.00 -2.29
N ALA A 32 0.68 -5.52 -3.18
CA ALA A 32 0.35 -6.63 -4.09
C ALA A 32 -0.34 -7.83 -3.40
N PRO A 33 0.19 -8.39 -2.29
CA PRO A 33 -0.43 -9.53 -1.60
C PRO A 33 -1.80 -9.19 -0.99
N ALA A 34 -2.07 -7.93 -0.70
CA ALA A 34 -3.35 -7.50 -0.14
C ALA A 34 -4.45 -7.31 -1.21
N LYS A 35 -4.10 -7.18 -2.50
CA LYS A 35 -5.05 -6.87 -3.58
C LYS A 35 -6.08 -8.00 -3.78
N ILE A 36 -7.36 -7.63 -3.83
CA ILE A 36 -8.47 -8.48 -4.24
C ILE A 36 -9.23 -7.79 -5.36
N LYS A 37 -9.33 -8.43 -6.53
CA LYS A 37 -10.17 -7.96 -7.63
C LYS A 37 -11.54 -8.64 -7.55
N ILE A 38 -12.60 -7.84 -7.38
CA ILE A 38 -13.99 -8.31 -7.38
C ILE A 38 -14.70 -7.61 -8.55
N GLY A 39 -14.91 -8.35 -9.64
CA GLY A 39 -15.40 -7.79 -10.89
C GLY A 39 -14.51 -6.64 -11.39
N ARG A 40 -15.09 -5.45 -11.57
CA ARG A 40 -14.38 -4.23 -12.01
C ARG A 40 -13.77 -3.42 -10.86
N ARG A 41 -13.96 -3.86 -9.62
CA ARG A 41 -13.51 -3.13 -8.42
C ARG A 41 -12.26 -3.76 -7.82
N LEU A 42 -11.36 -2.90 -7.38
CA LEU A 42 -10.16 -3.27 -6.64
C LEU A 42 -10.39 -3.01 -5.15
N TYR A 43 -10.19 -4.06 -4.37
CA TYR A 43 -10.27 -4.05 -2.92
C TYR A 43 -8.94 -4.52 -2.33
N PHE A 44 -8.80 -4.35 -1.01
CA PHE A 44 -7.64 -4.78 -0.24
C PHE A 44 -8.07 -5.53 1.02
N ARG A 45 -7.36 -6.60 1.35
CA ARG A 45 -7.50 -7.33 2.63
C ARG A 45 -6.97 -6.47 3.77
N THR A 46 -7.82 -6.16 4.74
CA THR A 46 -7.44 -5.25 5.83
C THR A 46 -6.26 -5.77 6.66
N ALA A 47 -6.26 -7.05 7.03
CA ALA A 47 -5.19 -7.64 7.83
C ALA A 47 -3.82 -7.53 7.13
N VAL A 48 -3.76 -7.88 5.85
CA VAL A 48 -2.52 -7.83 5.04
C VAL A 48 -2.07 -6.38 4.80
N VAL A 49 -3.00 -5.42 4.68
CA VAL A 49 -2.66 -4.00 4.60
C VAL A 49 -1.99 -3.53 5.90
N GLY A 50 -2.51 -3.95 7.06
CA GLY A 50 -1.89 -3.64 8.36
C GLY A 50 -0.45 -4.13 8.43
N GLU A 51 -0.23 -5.41 8.13
CA GLU A 51 1.12 -6.01 8.09
C GLU A 51 2.07 -5.28 7.11
N ALA A 52 1.55 -4.90 5.93
CA ALA A 52 2.33 -4.17 4.94
C ALA A 52 2.71 -2.75 5.40
N LEU A 53 1.81 -2.05 6.10
CA LEU A 53 2.07 -0.72 6.65
C LEU A 53 3.05 -0.78 7.82
N ASP A 54 2.93 -1.78 8.68
CA ASP A 54 3.88 -2.03 9.77
C ASP A 54 5.28 -2.29 9.20
N SER A 55 5.39 -3.08 8.13
CA SER A 55 6.66 -3.30 7.43
C SER A 55 7.21 -2.02 6.79
N LEU A 56 6.37 -1.19 6.19
CA LEU A 56 6.79 0.08 5.58
C LEU A 56 7.33 1.06 6.64
N GLY A 57 6.63 1.18 7.77
CA GLY A 57 7.06 1.99 8.91
C GLY A 57 8.37 1.45 9.53
N ALA A 58 8.53 0.14 9.61
CA ALA A 58 9.76 -0.48 10.11
C ALA A 58 10.97 -0.20 9.21
N THR A 59 10.80 -0.22 7.89
CA THR A 59 11.87 0.14 6.93
C THR A 59 12.22 1.63 7.01
N ALA A 60 11.22 2.52 7.06
CA ALA A 60 11.43 3.95 7.20
C ALA A 60 12.19 4.30 8.50
N ASN A 61 11.85 3.62 9.60
CA ASN A 61 12.52 3.84 10.87
C ASN A 61 13.97 3.33 10.85
N ARG A 62 14.26 2.18 10.23
CA ARG A 62 15.65 1.69 10.05
C ARG A 62 16.53 2.63 9.23
N ALA A 63 16.00 3.22 8.17
CA ALA A 63 16.73 4.19 7.36
C ALA A 63 17.11 5.46 8.16
N ALA A 64 16.30 5.82 9.17
CA ALA A 64 16.54 6.99 10.02
C ALA A 64 17.56 6.75 11.15
N VAL A 65 17.82 5.51 11.59
CA VAL A 65 18.79 5.22 12.69
C VAL A 65 20.22 4.99 12.17
N ALA A 66 20.42 4.91 10.86
CA ALA A 66 21.72 4.60 10.24
C ALA A 66 22.48 5.84 9.71
N GLY A 67 22.01 7.05 10.01
CA GLY A 67 22.67 8.32 9.69
C GLY A 67 23.01 9.11 10.94
#